data_AF-S6W3F1-F1
#
_entry.id   AF-S6W3F1-F1
#
_cell.length_a   1.000
_cell.length_b   1.000
_cell.length_c   1.000
_cell.angle_alpha   90.00
_cell.angle_beta   90.00
_cell.angle_gamma   90.00
#
_symmetry.space_group_name_H-M   'P 1'
#
loop_
_entity.id
_entity.type
_entity.pdbx_description
1 polymer ?
#
loop_
_entity_poly.entity_id
_entity_poly.type
_entity_poly.pdbx_seq_one_letter_code
_entity_poly.pdbx_strand_id
1 'polypeptide(L)'
;MSSPASSRIEKDLLGVLEVPANAYYGIQTLRAVNNFHLSGVPLSHYPKLVVALAMVKQAAADANHQLGHLNDTKHSAISEACARLIRGDFHDQFVVDMIQGGAGTSTNMNANEVIANIALETMGFEKGEYKHLHPNNDVNMAQSTNDAYPTAIRLGLLLGHDALLASLASLIQAFAAKGEEFNHVLKMGRTQLQDAVPMTLGQEFRAFATTLTEDLNRLRSLAPELLTEVNLGGTAIGTGINADPGYQKLAVDRLALISGQPLVPAADLIEATSDMGAFVLFSGMLKRTAVKLSKICNDLRLLSSGPRT
;
A
#
# COMPACT_ATOMS: atom_id res chain seq x y z
N MET A 1 -16.31 -34.33 10.04
CA MET A 1 -16.70 -33.40 11.11
C MET A 1 -15.42 -32.79 11.63
N SER A 2 -15.13 -31.53 11.29
CA SER A 2 -13.93 -30.85 11.81
C SER A 2 -14.09 -30.70 13.32
N SER A 3 -13.06 -31.02 14.11
CA SER A 3 -13.07 -30.68 15.54
C SER A 3 -13.44 -29.21 15.72
N PRO A 4 -14.19 -28.85 16.79
CA PRO A 4 -14.48 -27.45 17.07
C PRO A 4 -13.15 -26.69 17.11
N ALA A 5 -13.03 -25.67 16.27
CA ALA A 5 -11.82 -24.85 16.24
C ALA A 5 -11.65 -24.27 17.65
N SER A 6 -10.53 -24.58 18.30
CA SER A 6 -10.18 -23.99 19.58
C SER A 6 -10.24 -22.47 19.45
N SER A 7 -10.87 -21.79 20.40
CA SER A 7 -11.00 -20.33 20.47
C SER A 7 -10.37 -19.79 21.76
N ARG A 8 -10.00 -18.50 21.73
CA ARG A 8 -9.60 -17.72 22.91
C ARG A 8 -10.57 -16.56 23.09
N ILE A 9 -10.84 -16.18 24.33
CA ILE A 9 -11.72 -15.05 24.63
C ILE A 9 -10.89 -13.78 24.69
N GLU A 10 -11.25 -12.78 23.89
CA GLU A 10 -10.68 -11.44 23.96
C GLU A 10 -11.75 -10.43 24.37
N LYS A 11 -11.31 -9.27 24.88
CA LYS A 11 -12.16 -8.17 25.34
C LYS A 11 -11.69 -6.84 24.75
N ASP A 12 -12.62 -6.07 24.22
CA ASP A 12 -12.43 -4.66 23.86
C ASP A 12 -13.50 -3.78 24.51
N LEU A 13 -13.61 -2.52 24.05
CA LEU A 13 -14.60 -1.56 24.55
C LEU A 13 -16.04 -2.04 24.37
N LEU A 14 -16.33 -2.84 23.35
CA LEU A 14 -17.67 -3.29 22.99
C LEU A 14 -18.06 -4.60 23.69
N GLY A 15 -17.15 -5.20 24.46
CA GLY A 15 -17.39 -6.43 25.22
C GLY A 15 -16.42 -7.54 24.84
N VAL A 16 -16.88 -8.79 24.92
CA VAL A 16 -16.07 -9.98 24.68
C VAL A 16 -16.48 -10.71 23.40
N LEU A 17 -15.54 -11.35 22.74
CA LEU A 17 -15.77 -12.28 21.63
C LEU A 17 -14.78 -13.44 21.66
N GLU A 18 -15.17 -14.56 21.07
CA GLU A 18 -14.30 -15.69 20.81
C GLU A 18 -13.53 -15.48 19.50
N VAL A 19 -12.20 -15.42 19.60
CA VAL A 19 -11.27 -15.33 18.47
C VAL A 19 -10.65 -16.70 18.22
N PRO A 20 -10.48 -17.17 16.97
CA PRO A 20 -9.82 -18.45 16.71
C PRO A 20 -8.44 -18.53 17.37
N ALA A 21 -8.15 -19.62 18.10
CA ALA A 21 -6.93 -19.73 18.92
C ALA A 21 -5.63 -19.63 18.09
N ASN A 22 -5.67 -20.05 16.83
CA ASN A 22 -4.54 -19.98 15.90
C ASN A 22 -4.40 -18.62 15.19
N ALA A 23 -5.41 -17.76 15.23
CA ALA A 23 -5.35 -16.45 14.57
C ALA A 23 -4.39 -15.50 15.31
N TYR A 24 -3.56 -14.77 14.57
CA TYR A 24 -2.72 -13.71 15.13
C TYR A 24 -3.46 -12.37 15.23
N TYR A 25 -4.51 -12.17 14.45
CA TYR A 25 -5.38 -11.02 14.64
C TYR A 25 -6.23 -11.18 15.92
N GLY A 26 -6.75 -10.08 16.44
CA GLY A 26 -7.51 -10.02 17.69
C GLY A 26 -8.98 -9.65 17.49
N ILE A 27 -9.61 -9.26 18.58
CA ILE A 27 -11.04 -8.98 18.63
C ILE A 27 -11.49 -7.84 17.72
N GLN A 28 -10.71 -6.76 17.57
CA GLN A 28 -11.13 -5.63 16.74
C GLN A 28 -11.11 -6.00 15.27
N THR A 29 -10.10 -6.79 14.85
CA THR A 29 -10.07 -7.37 13.50
C THR A 29 -11.25 -8.29 13.28
N LEU A 30 -11.56 -9.19 14.22
CA LEU A 30 -12.70 -10.11 14.09
C LEU A 30 -14.02 -9.35 13.98
N ARG A 31 -14.20 -8.27 14.75
CA ARG A 31 -15.37 -7.39 14.61
C ARG A 31 -15.43 -6.74 13.25
N ALA A 32 -14.30 -6.26 12.73
CA ALA A 32 -14.25 -5.68 11.39
C ALA A 32 -14.60 -6.68 10.30
N VAL A 33 -14.08 -7.92 10.38
CA VAL A 33 -14.50 -9.01 9.49
C VAL A 33 -16.01 -9.21 9.58
N ASN A 34 -16.56 -9.36 10.79
CA ASN A 34 -17.99 -9.55 11.00
C ASN A 34 -18.86 -8.41 10.43
N ASN A 35 -18.39 -7.17 10.56
CA ASN A 35 -19.11 -5.97 10.13
C ASN A 35 -18.98 -5.68 8.62
N PHE A 36 -17.87 -6.06 7.99
CA PHE A 36 -17.52 -5.68 6.63
C PHE A 36 -17.25 -6.91 5.76
N HIS A 37 -18.31 -7.42 5.14
CA HIS A 37 -18.25 -8.47 4.13
C HIS A 37 -18.76 -7.91 2.80
N LEU A 38 -17.99 -7.04 2.16
CA LEU A 38 -18.47 -6.21 1.06
C LEU A 38 -17.90 -6.64 -0.29
N SER A 39 -16.57 -6.66 -0.43
CA SER A 39 -15.90 -6.98 -1.69
C SER A 39 -15.43 -8.44 -1.77
N GLY A 40 -15.15 -9.06 -0.61
CA GLY A 40 -14.49 -10.36 -0.54
C GLY A 40 -12.98 -10.29 -0.87
N VAL A 41 -12.42 -9.08 -1.00
CA VAL A 41 -10.99 -8.84 -1.23
C VAL A 41 -10.36 -8.41 0.10
N PRO A 42 -9.68 -9.32 0.81
CA PRO A 42 -8.99 -8.98 2.05
C PRO A 42 -7.72 -8.15 1.79
N LEU A 43 -7.28 -7.47 2.85
CA LEU A 43 -6.02 -6.73 2.87
C LEU A 43 -4.80 -7.57 2.48
N SER A 44 -4.80 -8.88 2.77
CA SER A 44 -3.75 -9.83 2.38
C SER A 44 -3.50 -9.92 0.87
N HIS A 45 -4.47 -9.53 0.03
CA HIS A 45 -4.26 -9.42 -1.43
C HIS A 45 -3.31 -8.29 -1.84
N TYR A 46 -3.00 -7.37 -0.92
CA TYR A 46 -2.12 -6.22 -1.14
C TYR A 46 -0.87 -6.32 -0.27
N PRO A 47 0.06 -7.25 -0.54
CA PRO A 47 1.20 -7.53 0.32
C PRO A 47 2.11 -6.31 0.54
N LYS A 48 2.20 -5.39 -0.44
CA LYS A 48 2.97 -4.13 -0.28
C LYS A 48 2.37 -3.21 0.78
N LEU A 49 1.05 -3.21 0.97
CA LEU A 49 0.40 -2.44 2.02
C LEU A 49 0.61 -3.09 3.41
N VAL A 50 0.59 -4.42 3.49
CA VAL A 50 0.95 -5.16 4.72
C VAL A 50 2.40 -4.88 5.12
N VAL A 51 3.33 -4.95 4.17
CA VAL A 51 4.74 -4.60 4.38
C VAL A 51 4.88 -3.15 4.84
N ALA A 52 4.19 -2.21 4.19
CA ALA A 52 4.23 -0.79 4.56
C ALA A 52 3.69 -0.55 5.98
N LEU A 53 2.60 -1.20 6.38
CA LEU A 53 2.09 -1.14 7.76
C LEU A 53 3.14 -1.64 8.76
N ALA A 54 3.78 -2.78 8.48
CA ALA A 54 4.84 -3.31 9.33
C ALA A 54 6.05 -2.35 9.43
N MET A 55 6.45 -1.72 8.32
CA MET A 55 7.52 -0.71 8.33
C MET A 55 7.16 0.53 9.16
N VAL A 56 5.91 1.01 9.06
CA VAL A 56 5.42 2.13 9.89
C VAL A 56 5.46 1.76 11.37
N LYS A 57 5.00 0.55 11.74
CA LYS A 57 5.03 0.08 13.13
C LYS A 57 6.45 -0.11 13.66
N GLN A 58 7.36 -0.63 12.84
CA GLN A 58 8.79 -0.70 13.19
C GLN A 58 9.36 0.68 13.47
N ALA A 59 9.14 1.64 12.56
CA ALA A 59 9.69 2.98 12.68
C ALA A 59 9.15 3.72 13.92
N ALA A 60 7.86 3.54 14.23
CA ALA A 60 7.26 4.07 15.45
C ALA A 60 7.82 3.40 16.71
N ALA A 61 8.03 2.08 16.71
CA ALA A 61 8.65 1.37 17.83
C ALA A 61 10.09 1.83 18.06
N ASP A 62 10.88 2.01 17.00
CA ASP A 62 12.25 2.54 17.07
C ASP A 62 12.28 3.96 17.65
N ALA A 63 11.39 4.85 17.20
CA ALA A 63 11.31 6.21 17.71
C ALA A 63 10.94 6.24 19.20
N ASN A 64 9.92 5.48 19.60
CA ASN A 64 9.50 5.40 21.00
C ASN A 64 10.57 4.76 21.89
N HIS A 65 11.31 3.76 21.39
CA HIS A 65 12.44 3.17 22.10
C HIS A 65 13.57 4.17 22.31
N GLN A 66 13.96 4.88 21.24
CA GLN A 66 15.02 5.89 21.29
C GLN A 66 14.67 7.06 22.23
N LEU A 67 13.39 7.39 22.37
CA LEU A 67 12.89 8.41 23.30
C LEU A 67 12.67 7.89 24.73
N GLY A 68 12.86 6.60 24.98
CA GLY A 68 12.72 5.97 26.30
C GLY A 68 11.29 5.63 26.70
N HIS A 69 10.31 5.75 25.79
CA HIS A 69 8.90 5.44 26.06
C HIS A 69 8.60 3.93 25.90
N LEU A 70 9.38 3.22 25.08
CA LEU A 70 9.27 1.77 24.88
C LEU A 70 10.53 1.06 25.39
N ASN A 71 10.38 0.02 26.20
CA ASN A 71 11.53 -0.72 26.75
C ASN A 71 12.16 -1.69 25.75
N ASP A 72 13.41 -2.09 26.02
CA ASP A 72 14.22 -2.97 25.15
C ASP A 72 13.54 -4.30 24.81
N THR A 73 12.84 -4.91 25.78
CA THR A 73 12.22 -6.23 25.60
C THR A 73 11.07 -6.14 24.61
N LYS A 74 10.17 -5.16 24.79
CA LYS A 74 9.03 -4.93 23.90
C LYS A 74 9.49 -4.46 22.52
N HIS A 75 10.47 -3.55 22.47
CA HIS A 75 11.05 -3.07 21.22
C HIS A 75 11.65 -4.22 20.40
N SER A 76 12.44 -5.09 21.02
CA SER A 76 13.04 -6.26 20.35
C SER A 76 11.97 -7.21 19.80
N ALA A 77 10.93 -7.50 20.58
CA ALA A 77 9.85 -8.39 20.18
C ALA A 77 8.99 -7.81 19.04
N ILE A 78 8.65 -6.51 19.10
CA ILE A 78 7.96 -5.81 18.01
C ILE A 78 8.83 -5.80 16.76
N SER A 79 10.14 -5.63 16.92
CA SER A 79 11.07 -5.58 15.80
C SER A 79 11.16 -6.89 15.05
N GLU A 80 11.26 -8.02 15.76
CA GLU A 80 11.21 -9.34 15.13
C GLU A 80 9.86 -9.59 14.44
N ALA A 81 8.74 -9.22 15.07
CA ALA A 81 7.43 -9.35 14.46
C ALA A 81 7.30 -8.56 13.15
N CYS A 82 7.75 -7.30 13.14
CA CYS A 82 7.74 -6.47 11.94
C CYS A 82 8.67 -7.03 10.86
N ALA A 83 9.85 -7.53 11.22
CA ALA A 83 10.78 -8.14 10.28
C ALA A 83 10.19 -9.37 9.59
N ARG A 84 9.45 -10.23 10.31
CA ARG A 84 8.72 -11.38 9.75
C ARG A 84 7.67 -10.95 8.74
N LEU A 85 6.85 -9.95 9.09
CA LEU A 85 5.84 -9.38 8.18
C LEU A 85 6.46 -8.78 6.92
N ILE A 86 7.59 -8.06 7.06
CA ILE A 86 8.31 -7.48 5.93
C ILE A 86 8.84 -8.57 4.97
N ARG A 87 9.24 -9.74 5.50
CA ARG A 87 9.67 -10.90 4.69
C ARG A 87 8.52 -11.64 3.99
N GLY A 88 7.27 -11.37 4.34
CA GLY A 88 6.10 -12.02 3.75
C GLY A 88 5.40 -13.03 4.67
N ASP A 89 5.91 -13.26 5.87
CA ASP A 89 5.28 -14.18 6.83
C ASP A 89 3.94 -13.58 7.32
N PHE A 90 2.96 -14.43 7.60
CA PHE A 90 1.66 -14.06 8.20
C PHE A 90 0.80 -13.05 7.43
N HIS A 91 1.04 -12.84 6.14
CA HIS A 91 0.17 -11.94 5.34
C HIS A 91 -1.28 -12.43 5.30
N ASP A 92 -1.50 -13.73 5.43
CA ASP A 92 -2.84 -14.35 5.54
C ASP A 92 -3.61 -13.93 6.81
N GLN A 93 -2.95 -13.33 7.79
CA GLN A 93 -3.57 -12.82 9.03
C GLN A 93 -4.14 -11.40 8.87
N PHE A 94 -3.98 -10.80 7.69
CA PHE A 94 -4.55 -9.49 7.34
C PHE A 94 -5.86 -9.69 6.59
N VAL A 95 -6.92 -9.91 7.36
CA VAL A 95 -8.18 -10.50 6.87
C VAL A 95 -9.29 -9.47 6.65
N VAL A 96 -9.10 -8.21 7.05
CA VAL A 96 -10.12 -7.17 6.88
C VAL A 96 -10.36 -6.88 5.39
N ASP A 97 -11.63 -6.74 5.01
CA ASP A 97 -12.02 -6.32 3.66
C ASP A 97 -11.46 -4.93 3.33
N MET A 98 -10.98 -4.75 2.10
CA MET A 98 -10.47 -3.45 1.65
C MET A 98 -11.55 -2.37 1.61
N ILE A 99 -12.81 -2.75 1.45
CA ILE A 99 -13.94 -1.84 1.61
C ILE A 99 -14.44 -2.00 3.05
N GLN A 100 -14.06 -1.05 3.89
CA GLN A 100 -14.38 -1.02 5.31
C GLN A 100 -14.80 0.37 5.77
N GLY A 101 -15.64 0.43 6.81
CA GLY A 101 -15.91 1.67 7.53
C GLY A 101 -14.77 2.06 8.49
N GLY A 102 -14.87 3.23 9.12
CA GLY A 102 -13.97 3.63 10.21
C GLY A 102 -12.60 4.17 9.78
N ALA A 103 -12.49 4.71 8.56
CA ALA A 103 -11.30 5.43 8.07
C ALA A 103 -9.98 4.62 8.12
N GLY A 104 -10.06 3.29 7.97
CA GLY A 104 -8.88 2.41 8.03
C GLY A 104 -8.51 1.94 9.43
N THR A 105 -9.32 2.25 10.45
CA THR A 105 -9.03 1.86 11.85
C THR A 105 -8.95 0.34 11.99
N SER A 106 -9.82 -0.40 11.29
CA SER A 106 -9.80 -1.85 11.31
C SER A 106 -8.49 -2.40 10.73
N THR A 107 -7.99 -1.82 9.63
CA THR A 107 -6.67 -2.17 9.07
C THR A 107 -5.52 -1.85 10.03
N ASN A 108 -5.51 -0.65 10.63
CA ASN A 108 -4.47 -0.27 11.59
C ASN A 108 -4.48 -1.21 12.81
N MET A 109 -5.66 -1.53 13.34
CA MET A 109 -5.81 -2.47 14.45
C MET A 109 -5.47 -3.90 14.07
N ASN A 110 -5.76 -4.34 12.85
CA ASN A 110 -5.31 -5.64 12.36
C ASN A 110 -3.78 -5.74 12.39
N ALA A 111 -3.07 -4.71 11.96
CA ALA A 111 -1.61 -4.67 12.09
C ALA A 111 -1.17 -4.69 13.55
N ASN A 112 -1.78 -3.86 14.41
CA ASN A 112 -1.45 -3.79 15.84
C ASN A 112 -1.63 -5.14 16.55
N GLU A 113 -2.76 -5.82 16.33
CA GLU A 113 -3.09 -7.10 16.96
C GLU A 113 -2.19 -8.23 16.46
N VAL A 114 -1.96 -8.31 15.14
CA VAL A 114 -1.07 -9.32 14.54
C VAL A 114 0.36 -9.17 15.06
N ILE A 115 0.90 -7.95 15.01
CA ILE A 115 2.25 -7.67 15.52
C ILE A 115 2.34 -7.98 17.01
N ALA A 116 1.35 -7.58 17.80
CA ALA A 116 1.35 -7.86 19.24
C ALA A 116 1.39 -9.37 19.53
N ASN A 117 0.59 -10.17 18.83
CA ASN A 117 0.55 -11.61 19.05
C ASN A 117 1.81 -12.34 18.55
N ILE A 118 2.43 -11.91 17.44
CA ILE A 118 3.73 -12.44 17.00
C ILE A 118 4.82 -12.10 18.03
N ALA A 119 4.80 -10.87 18.56
CA ALA A 119 5.74 -10.42 19.57
C ALA A 119 5.56 -11.16 20.92
N LEU A 120 4.32 -11.40 21.35
CA LEU A 120 4.00 -12.19 22.55
C LEU A 120 4.57 -13.62 22.45
N GLU A 121 4.38 -14.30 21.32
CA GLU A 121 4.95 -15.63 21.11
C GLU A 121 6.48 -15.63 21.18
N THR A 122 7.12 -14.59 20.62
CA THR A 122 8.58 -14.42 20.66
C THR A 122 9.08 -14.22 22.09
N MET A 123 8.25 -13.61 22.94
CA MET A 123 8.49 -13.42 24.37
C MET A 123 8.12 -14.65 25.23
N GLY A 124 7.58 -15.71 24.64
CA GLY A 124 7.16 -16.93 25.34
C GLY A 124 5.77 -16.86 25.99
N PHE A 125 4.94 -15.88 25.59
CA PHE A 125 3.56 -15.72 26.06
C PHE A 125 2.55 -16.24 25.05
N GLU A 126 1.34 -16.54 25.50
CA GLU A 126 0.25 -16.96 24.62
C GLU A 126 -0.39 -15.77 23.90
N LYS A 127 -1.00 -16.03 22.73
CA LYS A 127 -1.75 -15.02 21.99
C LYS A 127 -2.89 -14.47 22.84
N GLY A 128 -3.07 -13.15 22.86
CA GLY A 128 -4.08 -12.48 23.68
C GLY A 128 -3.63 -12.12 25.10
N GLU A 129 -2.43 -12.51 25.55
CA GLU A 129 -1.87 -12.09 26.84
C GLU A 129 -1.35 -10.63 26.82
N TYR A 130 -2.22 -9.69 26.42
CA TYR A 130 -1.88 -8.29 26.18
C TYR A 130 -1.42 -7.49 27.41
N LYS A 131 -1.41 -8.11 28.60
CA LYS A 131 -0.76 -7.56 29.82
C LYS A 131 0.77 -7.44 29.65
N HIS A 132 1.38 -8.26 28.79
CA HIS A 132 2.81 -8.27 28.53
C HIS A 132 3.21 -7.36 27.36
N LEU A 133 2.38 -7.30 26.32
CA LEU A 133 2.55 -6.43 25.16
C LEU A 133 1.18 -6.16 24.52
N HIS A 134 0.77 -4.90 24.50
CA HIS A 134 -0.58 -4.48 24.16
C HIS A 134 -0.65 -3.85 22.75
N PRO A 135 -1.63 -4.21 21.91
CA PRO A 135 -1.80 -3.65 20.56
C PRO A 135 -1.86 -2.11 20.55
N ASN A 136 -2.63 -1.51 21.46
CA ASN A 136 -2.75 -0.04 21.53
C ASN A 136 -1.61 0.66 22.27
N ASN A 137 -1.15 0.12 23.40
CA ASN A 137 -0.26 0.86 24.30
C ASN A 137 1.20 0.70 23.89
N ASP A 138 1.55 -0.40 23.22
CA ASP A 138 2.91 -0.71 22.82
C ASP A 138 3.08 -0.62 21.31
N VAL A 139 2.28 -1.34 20.52
CA VAL A 139 2.43 -1.35 19.05
C VAL A 139 1.93 -0.06 18.40
N ASN A 140 0.84 0.52 18.92
CA ASN A 140 0.26 1.79 18.46
C ASN A 140 0.70 3.01 19.30
N MET A 141 1.76 2.88 20.09
CA MET A 141 2.28 3.99 20.92
C MET A 141 2.59 5.22 20.05
N ALA A 142 2.15 6.40 20.52
CA ALA A 142 2.30 7.70 19.85
C ALA A 142 1.71 7.80 18.43
N GLN A 143 0.80 6.89 18.05
CA GLN A 143 0.18 6.85 16.73
C GLN A 143 -1.33 6.97 16.80
N SER A 144 -1.93 7.39 15.69
CA SER A 144 -3.34 7.21 15.37
C SER A 144 -3.47 6.34 14.12
N THR A 145 -4.68 5.88 13.83
CA THR A 145 -4.99 5.43 12.48
C THR A 145 -4.77 6.56 11.46
N ASN A 146 -5.11 7.80 11.83
CA ASN A 146 -5.17 8.94 10.92
C ASN A 146 -3.80 9.45 10.45
N ASP A 147 -2.71 8.96 11.02
CA ASP A 147 -1.36 9.20 10.54
C ASP A 147 -0.64 7.92 10.12
N ALA A 148 -0.81 6.80 10.85
CA ALA A 148 -0.18 5.53 10.49
C ALA A 148 -0.75 4.93 9.18
N TYR A 149 -2.07 4.94 9.00
CA TYR A 149 -2.72 4.36 7.82
C TYR A 149 -2.43 5.13 6.52
N PRO A 150 -2.62 6.46 6.42
CA PRO A 150 -2.28 7.20 5.20
C PRO A 150 -0.78 7.16 4.88
N THR A 151 0.09 7.12 5.89
CA THR A 151 1.53 6.89 5.71
C THR A 151 1.80 5.51 5.08
N ALA A 152 1.16 4.45 5.59
CA ALA A 152 1.30 3.11 5.05
C ALA A 152 0.73 2.97 3.62
N ILE A 153 -0.36 3.66 3.28
CA ILE A 153 -0.89 3.66 1.89
C ILE A 153 0.13 4.30 0.94
N ARG A 154 0.65 5.49 1.29
CA ARG A 154 1.66 6.19 0.48
C ARG A 154 2.88 5.32 0.24
N LEU A 155 3.43 4.75 1.32
CA LEU A 155 4.57 3.86 1.23
C LEU A 155 4.25 2.57 0.45
N GLY A 156 3.09 1.96 0.65
CA GLY A 156 2.67 0.76 -0.07
C GLY A 156 2.59 0.98 -1.58
N LEU A 157 2.09 2.16 -2.00
CA LEU A 157 2.08 2.57 -3.41
C LEU A 157 3.50 2.77 -3.95
N LEU A 158 4.40 3.41 -3.20
CA LEU A 158 5.81 3.57 -3.59
C LEU A 158 6.51 2.21 -3.75
N LEU A 159 6.32 1.28 -2.81
CA LEU A 159 6.90 -0.07 -2.87
C LEU A 159 6.35 -0.93 -4.02
N GLY A 160 5.15 -0.63 -4.53
CA GLY A 160 4.54 -1.29 -5.69
C GLY A 160 4.82 -0.59 -7.03
N HIS A 161 5.38 0.62 -6.99
CA HIS A 161 5.47 1.50 -8.16
C HIS A 161 6.38 0.94 -9.25
N ASP A 162 7.53 0.36 -8.87
CA ASP A 162 8.52 -0.14 -9.83
C ASP A 162 7.97 -1.26 -10.72
N ALA A 163 7.07 -2.10 -10.20
CA ALA A 163 6.45 -3.18 -10.98
C ALA A 163 5.57 -2.63 -12.12
N LEU A 164 4.86 -1.53 -11.85
CA LEU A 164 4.08 -0.82 -12.88
C LEU A 164 5.01 -0.21 -13.93
N LEU A 165 6.07 0.48 -13.51
CA LEU A 165 7.03 1.09 -14.43
C LEU A 165 7.71 0.04 -15.33
N ALA A 166 8.13 -1.08 -14.74
CA ALA A 166 8.76 -2.18 -15.48
C ALA A 166 7.80 -2.79 -16.51
N SER A 167 6.55 -3.03 -16.13
CA SER A 167 5.53 -3.57 -17.04
C SER A 167 5.26 -2.62 -18.22
N LEU A 168 5.12 -1.32 -17.94
CA LEU A 168 4.92 -0.31 -18.98
C LEU A 168 6.16 -0.17 -19.88
N ALA A 169 7.36 -0.20 -19.32
CA ALA A 169 8.61 -0.16 -20.07
C ALA A 169 8.75 -1.37 -21.00
N SER A 170 8.39 -2.56 -20.55
CA SER A 170 8.38 -3.78 -21.38
C SER A 170 7.43 -3.63 -22.56
N LEU A 171 6.22 -3.08 -22.34
CA LEU A 171 5.25 -2.84 -23.41
C LEU A 171 5.76 -1.81 -24.42
N ILE A 172 6.40 -0.73 -23.96
CA ILE A 172 7.03 0.29 -24.81
C ILE A 172 8.11 -0.33 -25.69
N GLN A 173 8.98 -1.17 -25.11
CA GLN A 173 10.04 -1.85 -25.86
C GLN A 173 9.46 -2.78 -26.93
N ALA A 174 8.38 -3.50 -26.63
CA ALA A 174 7.70 -4.36 -27.60
C ALA A 174 7.13 -3.54 -28.78
N PHE A 175 6.48 -2.40 -28.51
CA PHE A 175 6.00 -1.51 -29.57
C PHE A 175 7.14 -0.91 -30.40
N ALA A 176 8.24 -0.50 -29.78
CA ALA A 176 9.41 0.03 -30.48
C ALA A 176 10.05 -1.02 -31.39
N ALA A 177 10.24 -2.25 -30.90
CA ALA A 177 10.79 -3.35 -31.69
C ALA A 177 9.91 -3.69 -32.91
N LYS A 178 8.58 -3.75 -32.71
CA LYS A 178 7.63 -3.92 -33.83
C LYS A 178 7.60 -2.71 -34.77
N GLY A 179 7.85 -1.53 -34.25
CA GLY A 179 8.05 -0.31 -35.04
C GLY A 179 9.19 -0.44 -36.04
N GLU A 180 10.33 -0.97 -35.62
CA GLU A 180 11.47 -1.22 -36.51
C GLU A 180 11.20 -2.37 -37.50
N GLU A 181 10.63 -3.48 -37.03
CA GLU A 181 10.24 -4.62 -37.87
C GLU A 181 9.32 -4.20 -39.02
N PHE A 182 8.34 -3.33 -38.74
CA PHE A 182 7.32 -2.90 -39.70
C PHE A 182 7.66 -1.61 -40.44
N ASN A 183 8.89 -1.09 -40.31
CA ASN A 183 9.26 0.20 -40.90
C ASN A 183 9.16 0.25 -42.43
N HIS A 184 9.24 -0.90 -43.10
CA HIS A 184 9.14 -1.02 -44.55
C HIS A 184 7.71 -1.28 -45.06
N VAL A 185 6.74 -1.51 -44.18
CA VAL A 185 5.36 -1.87 -44.56
C VAL A 185 4.55 -0.60 -44.79
N LEU A 186 4.36 -0.20 -46.06
CA LEU A 186 3.50 0.92 -46.43
C LEU A 186 2.02 0.59 -46.21
N LYS A 187 1.28 1.54 -45.62
CA LYS A 187 -0.17 1.46 -45.40
C LYS A 187 -0.83 2.81 -45.64
N MET A 188 -2.15 2.79 -45.81
CA MET A 188 -2.96 4.02 -45.84
C MET A 188 -3.20 4.50 -44.41
N GLY A 189 -2.83 5.75 -44.11
CA GLY A 189 -3.26 6.43 -42.89
C GLY A 189 -4.76 6.74 -42.96
N ARG A 190 -5.43 6.81 -41.80
CA ARG A 190 -6.84 7.17 -41.73
C ARG A 190 -7.11 8.26 -40.69
N THR A 191 -7.83 9.29 -41.09
CA THR A 191 -8.35 10.33 -40.20
C THR A 191 -9.87 10.34 -40.31
N GLN A 192 -10.58 10.41 -39.18
CA GLN A 192 -12.04 10.24 -39.15
C GLN A 192 -12.53 8.94 -39.83
N LEU A 193 -11.72 7.87 -39.75
CA LEU A 193 -11.92 6.57 -40.44
C LEU A 193 -11.96 6.64 -41.98
N GLN A 194 -11.66 7.78 -42.58
CA GLN A 194 -11.55 7.96 -44.03
C GLN A 194 -10.09 7.81 -44.47
N ASP A 195 -9.87 7.45 -45.74
CA ASP A 195 -8.54 7.39 -46.33
C ASP A 195 -7.89 8.78 -46.31
N ALA A 196 -6.64 8.83 -45.85
CA ALA A 196 -5.86 10.07 -45.74
C ALA A 196 -4.63 10.02 -46.67
N VAL A 197 -3.43 9.92 -46.10
CA VAL A 197 -2.17 9.84 -46.85
C VAL A 197 -1.36 8.62 -46.41
N PRO A 198 -0.43 8.12 -47.26
CA PRO A 198 0.41 6.98 -46.91
C PRO A 198 1.28 7.22 -45.67
N MET A 199 1.53 6.13 -44.94
CA MET A 199 2.48 6.04 -43.85
C MET A 199 3.07 4.62 -43.79
N THR A 200 4.06 4.36 -42.94
CA THR A 200 4.49 2.98 -42.65
C THR A 200 3.84 2.46 -41.38
N LEU A 201 3.56 1.16 -41.31
CA LEU A 201 3.08 0.53 -40.07
C LEU A 201 4.10 0.72 -38.93
N GLY A 202 5.39 0.77 -39.25
CA GLY A 202 6.43 1.12 -38.29
C GLY A 202 6.32 2.55 -37.72
N GLN A 203 5.87 3.54 -38.50
CA GLN A 203 5.58 4.89 -37.96
C GLN A 203 4.46 4.85 -36.91
N GLU A 204 3.41 4.06 -37.16
CA GLU A 204 2.27 3.93 -36.23
C GLU A 204 2.67 3.24 -34.92
N PHE A 205 3.42 2.13 -35.00
CA PHE A 205 3.89 1.41 -33.81
C PHE A 205 4.90 2.21 -33.00
N ARG A 206 5.81 2.96 -33.66
CA ARG A 206 6.68 3.91 -32.95
C ARG A 206 5.89 5.00 -32.25
N ALA A 207 4.80 5.50 -32.84
CA ALA A 207 3.93 6.47 -32.18
C ALA A 207 3.27 5.91 -30.90
N PHE A 208 2.89 4.62 -30.89
CA PHE A 208 2.41 3.94 -29.68
C PHE A 208 3.50 3.89 -28.59
N ALA A 209 4.73 3.52 -28.96
CA ALA A 209 5.85 3.52 -28.02
C ALA A 209 6.14 4.93 -27.47
N THR A 210 6.16 5.96 -28.33
CA THR A 210 6.41 7.35 -27.94
C THR A 210 5.37 7.85 -26.94
N THR A 211 4.08 7.67 -27.22
CA THR A 211 3.03 8.21 -26.34
C THR A 211 3.01 7.53 -24.96
N LEU A 212 3.37 6.24 -24.89
CA LEU A 212 3.50 5.53 -23.61
C LEU A 212 4.80 5.90 -22.88
N THR A 213 5.88 6.19 -23.61
CA THR A 213 7.16 6.66 -23.02
C THR A 213 7.00 7.98 -22.27
N GLU A 214 6.23 8.92 -22.83
CA GLU A 214 5.87 10.16 -22.14
C GLU A 214 5.18 9.91 -20.80
N ASP A 215 4.26 8.94 -20.75
CA ASP A 215 3.51 8.61 -19.55
C ASP A 215 4.37 7.83 -18.54
N LEU A 216 5.25 6.93 -19.00
CA LEU A 216 6.25 6.26 -18.16
C LEU A 216 7.15 7.27 -17.44
N ASN A 217 7.66 8.27 -18.17
CA ASN A 217 8.53 9.29 -17.60
C ASN A 217 7.78 10.14 -16.55
N ARG A 218 6.50 10.46 -16.79
CA ARG A 218 5.66 11.18 -15.81
C ARG A 218 5.38 10.34 -14.58
N LEU A 219 4.98 9.07 -14.74
CA LEU A 219 4.72 8.18 -13.62
C LEU A 219 5.96 8.02 -12.73
N ARG A 220 7.14 7.86 -13.35
CA ARG A 220 8.42 7.73 -12.65
C ARG A 220 8.74 8.92 -11.74
N SER A 221 8.42 10.14 -12.14
CA SER A 221 8.67 11.34 -11.32
C SER A 221 7.54 11.62 -10.32
N LEU A 222 6.29 11.39 -10.73
CA LEU A 222 5.11 11.84 -9.99
C LEU A 222 4.86 11.05 -8.70
N ALA A 223 5.09 9.73 -8.70
CA ALA A 223 4.83 8.94 -7.48
C ALA A 223 5.76 9.34 -6.33
N PRO A 224 7.10 9.45 -6.52
CA PRO A 224 7.97 10.00 -5.48
C PRO A 224 7.57 11.41 -5.07
N GLU A 225 7.32 12.31 -6.03
CA GLU A 225 6.96 13.72 -5.75
C GLU A 225 5.72 13.85 -4.86
N LEU A 226 4.69 13.04 -5.09
CA LEU A 226 3.41 13.16 -4.38
C LEU A 226 3.32 12.33 -3.09
N LEU A 227 4.06 11.23 -2.99
CA LEU A 227 3.81 10.21 -1.96
C LEU A 227 4.91 10.14 -0.90
N THR A 228 6.02 10.87 -1.05
CA THR A 228 7.09 10.86 -0.03
C THR A 228 6.80 11.75 1.16
N GLU A 229 5.89 12.71 1.02
CA GLU A 229 5.41 13.52 2.15
C GLU A 229 4.39 12.73 2.99
N VAL A 230 4.67 12.58 4.29
CA VAL A 230 3.86 11.78 5.21
C VAL A 230 3.51 12.54 6.49
N ASN A 231 2.33 12.26 7.04
CA ASN A 231 1.82 12.92 8.24
C ASN A 231 2.08 12.12 9.54
N LEU A 232 2.93 11.08 9.52
CA LEU A 232 3.27 10.29 10.71
C LEU A 232 3.73 11.20 11.86
N GLY A 233 3.11 11.07 13.04
CA GLY A 233 3.29 11.99 14.16
C GLY A 233 2.22 13.07 14.26
N GLY A 234 1.32 13.18 13.28
CA GLY A 234 0.13 14.04 13.33
C GLY A 234 -0.93 13.53 14.30
N THR A 235 -0.90 12.25 14.66
CA THR A 235 -1.84 11.60 15.58
C THR A 235 -3.30 11.74 15.12
N ALA A 236 -4.24 12.09 16.00
CA ALA A 236 -5.67 12.04 15.71
C ALA A 236 -6.11 13.05 14.64
N ILE A 237 -5.62 14.28 14.69
CA ILE A 237 -6.10 15.40 13.85
C ILE A 237 -4.97 16.31 13.35
N GLY A 238 -3.72 15.85 13.40
CA GLY A 238 -2.55 16.62 12.97
C GLY A 238 -1.86 17.45 14.05
N THR A 239 -2.42 17.56 15.25
CA THR A 239 -1.82 18.39 16.33
C THR A 239 -0.63 17.76 17.03
N GLY A 240 -0.36 16.47 16.80
CA GLY A 240 0.67 15.72 17.51
C GLY A 240 0.34 15.42 18.98
N ILE A 241 -0.93 15.53 19.39
CA ILE A 241 -1.32 15.25 20.77
C ILE A 241 -0.98 13.81 21.17
N ASN A 242 -0.41 13.64 22.37
CA ASN A 242 0.10 12.36 22.89
C ASN A 242 1.35 11.80 22.17
N ALA A 243 1.97 12.55 21.26
CA ALA A 243 3.30 12.25 20.74
C ALA A 243 4.36 13.12 21.42
N ASP A 244 5.55 12.56 21.64
CA ASP A 244 6.71 13.32 22.06
C ASP A 244 7.11 14.33 20.95
N PRO A 245 7.55 15.56 21.27
CA PRO A 245 8.02 16.51 20.25
C PRO A 245 9.14 15.97 19.34
N GLY A 246 9.96 15.04 19.84
CA GLY A 246 10.99 14.36 19.06
C GLY A 246 10.50 13.18 18.21
N TYR A 247 9.27 12.69 18.45
CA TYR A 247 8.74 11.47 17.83
C TYR A 247 8.67 11.57 16.32
N GLN A 248 8.08 12.64 15.78
CA GLN A 248 7.84 12.76 14.33
C GLN A 248 9.15 12.62 13.55
N LYS A 249 10.17 13.41 13.91
CA LYS A 249 11.45 13.39 13.22
C LYS A 249 12.07 11.99 13.24
N LEU A 250 12.13 11.37 14.42
CA LEU A 250 12.72 10.04 14.57
C LEU A 250 11.93 8.99 13.80
N ALA A 251 10.61 8.98 13.91
CA ALA A 251 9.76 8.00 13.24
C ALA A 251 9.86 8.11 11.71
N VAL A 252 9.84 9.33 11.15
CA VAL A 252 9.97 9.51 9.70
C VAL A 252 11.39 9.18 9.21
N ASP A 253 12.44 9.59 9.92
CA ASP A 253 13.83 9.25 9.57
C ASP A 253 14.06 7.73 9.58
N ARG A 254 13.53 7.02 10.60
CA ARG A 254 13.60 5.56 10.69
C ARG A 254 12.79 4.90 9.58
N LEU A 255 11.60 5.41 9.27
CA LEU A 255 10.77 4.89 8.19
C LEU A 255 11.44 5.04 6.82
N ALA A 256 12.06 6.19 6.55
CA ALA A 256 12.84 6.42 5.34
C ALA A 256 14.01 5.42 5.22
N LEU A 257 14.74 5.19 6.31
CA LEU A 257 15.84 4.21 6.35
C LEU A 257 15.37 2.78 6.07
N ILE A 258 14.31 2.32 6.75
CA ILE A 258 13.81 0.94 6.65
C ILE A 258 13.18 0.67 5.29
N SER A 259 12.48 1.66 4.73
CA SER A 259 11.80 1.53 3.43
C SER A 259 12.71 1.73 2.23
N GLY A 260 13.85 2.41 2.40
CA GLY A 260 14.70 2.87 1.30
C GLY A 260 14.05 3.97 0.45
N GLN A 261 12.99 4.62 0.95
CA GLN A 261 12.29 5.71 0.28
C GLN A 261 12.64 7.06 0.94
N PRO A 262 12.76 8.16 0.17
CA PRO A 262 13.14 9.47 0.72
C PRO A 262 11.95 10.17 1.39
N LEU A 263 11.34 9.52 2.38
CA LEU A 263 10.17 10.04 3.08
C LEU A 263 10.52 11.27 3.93
N VAL A 264 9.61 12.24 3.93
CA VAL A 264 9.76 13.51 4.67
C VAL A 264 8.48 13.83 5.43
N PRO A 265 8.56 14.47 6.61
CA PRO A 265 7.38 14.91 7.33
C PRO A 265 6.67 16.02 6.53
N ALA A 266 5.33 15.99 6.53
CA ALA A 266 4.54 17.08 5.97
C ALA A 266 4.81 18.40 6.71
N ALA A 267 4.80 19.51 5.97
CA ALA A 267 5.06 20.83 6.53
C ALA A 267 3.96 21.28 7.53
N ASP A 268 2.72 20.87 7.28
CA ASP A 268 1.58 21.06 8.18
C ASP A 268 0.83 19.73 8.33
N LEU A 269 0.86 19.18 9.55
CA LEU A 269 0.24 17.90 9.86
C LEU A 269 -1.29 17.97 9.94
N ILE A 270 -1.87 19.14 10.24
CA ILE A 270 -3.32 19.34 10.28
C ILE A 270 -3.87 19.28 8.86
N GLU A 271 -3.22 19.98 7.93
CA GLU A 271 -3.53 19.93 6.51
C GLU A 271 -3.40 18.49 5.97
N ALA A 272 -2.22 17.88 6.17
CA ALA A 272 -1.89 16.57 5.60
C ALA A 272 -2.77 15.43 6.13
N THR A 273 -3.38 15.58 7.31
CA THR A 273 -4.32 14.59 7.88
C THR A 273 -5.63 14.53 7.09
N SER A 274 -6.03 15.62 6.44
CA SER A 274 -7.25 15.69 5.63
C SER A 274 -6.99 15.60 4.12
N ASP A 275 -5.74 15.82 3.68
CA ASP A 275 -5.43 15.91 2.25
C ASP A 275 -5.30 14.55 1.56
N MET A 276 -6.12 14.38 0.52
CA MET A 276 -6.11 13.23 -0.38
C MET A 276 -5.70 13.61 -1.81
N GLY A 277 -5.24 14.85 -2.03
CA GLY A 277 -4.90 15.42 -3.34
C GLY A 277 -3.82 14.62 -4.07
N ALA A 278 -2.80 14.15 -3.35
CA ALA A 278 -1.76 13.27 -3.87
C ALA A 278 -2.33 12.01 -4.55
N PHE A 279 -3.31 11.36 -3.92
CA PHE A 279 -3.94 10.15 -4.47
C PHE A 279 -4.81 10.46 -5.69
N VAL A 280 -5.50 11.60 -5.69
CA VAL A 280 -6.32 12.05 -6.82
C VAL A 280 -5.45 12.30 -8.05
N LEU A 281 -4.33 13.00 -7.87
CA LEU A 281 -3.39 13.29 -8.96
C LEU A 281 -2.72 12.01 -9.49
N PHE A 282 -2.27 11.12 -8.59
CA PHE A 282 -1.70 9.84 -8.97
C PHE A 282 -2.69 8.97 -9.76
N SER A 283 -3.93 8.83 -9.26
CA SER A 283 -5.01 8.12 -9.96
C SER A 283 -5.36 8.76 -11.31
N GLY A 284 -5.33 10.09 -11.39
CA GLY A 284 -5.51 10.84 -12.64
C GLY A 284 -4.46 10.49 -13.70
N MET A 285 -3.20 10.30 -13.28
CA MET A 285 -2.13 9.85 -14.17
C MET A 285 -2.36 8.41 -14.66
N LEU A 286 -2.77 7.49 -13.77
CA LEU A 286 -3.14 6.13 -14.17
C LEU A 286 -4.29 6.12 -15.18
N LYS A 287 -5.32 6.95 -14.96
CA LYS A 287 -6.45 7.12 -15.89
C LYS A 287 -6.00 7.62 -17.26
N ARG A 288 -5.10 8.61 -17.31
CA ARG A 288 -4.52 9.11 -18.56
C ARG A 288 -3.82 8.00 -19.34
N THR A 289 -3.00 7.20 -18.66
CA THR A 289 -2.31 6.06 -19.30
C THR A 289 -3.30 5.00 -19.78
N ALA A 290 -4.35 4.72 -19.01
CA ALA A 290 -5.41 3.80 -19.41
C ALA A 290 -6.17 4.26 -20.67
N VAL A 291 -6.44 5.56 -20.83
CA VAL A 291 -7.07 6.11 -22.04
C VAL A 291 -6.17 5.90 -23.27
N LYS A 292 -4.87 6.15 -23.14
CA LYS A 292 -3.90 5.90 -24.23
C LYS A 292 -3.83 4.42 -24.59
N LEU A 293 -3.75 3.53 -23.60
CA LEU A 293 -3.76 2.08 -23.82
C LEU A 293 -5.06 1.62 -24.50
N SER A 294 -6.22 2.14 -24.06
CA SER A 294 -7.51 1.83 -24.67
C SER A 294 -7.54 2.22 -26.16
N LYS A 295 -7.05 3.42 -26.50
CA LYS A 295 -6.92 3.85 -27.91
C LYS A 295 -6.04 2.88 -28.70
N ILE A 296 -4.86 2.52 -28.20
CA ILE A 296 -3.94 1.60 -28.87
C ILE A 296 -4.60 0.23 -29.08
N CYS A 297 -5.26 -0.32 -28.06
CA CYS A 297 -6.01 -1.57 -28.17
C CYS A 297 -7.14 -1.48 -29.21
N ASN A 298 -7.81 -0.33 -29.33
CA ASN A 298 -8.87 -0.13 -30.33
C ASN A 298 -8.28 -0.10 -31.75
N ASP A 299 -7.17 0.60 -31.96
CA ASP A 299 -6.46 0.61 -33.23
C ASP A 299 -6.04 -0.80 -33.63
N LEU A 300 -5.42 -1.55 -32.71
CA LEU A 300 -4.97 -2.92 -32.99
C LEU A 300 -6.14 -3.82 -33.40
N ARG A 301 -7.27 -3.77 -32.67
CA ARG A 301 -8.47 -4.57 -32.99
C ARG A 301 -9.08 -4.18 -34.34
N LEU A 302 -9.11 -2.88 -34.65
CA LEU A 302 -9.63 -2.38 -35.93
C LEU A 302 -8.72 -2.77 -37.08
N LEU A 303 -7.40 -2.64 -36.94
CA LEU A 303 -6.44 -3.04 -37.97
C LEU A 303 -6.42 -4.55 -38.20
N SER A 304 -6.80 -5.33 -37.19
CA SER A 304 -6.97 -6.78 -37.28
C SER A 304 -8.41 -7.22 -37.63
N SER A 305 -9.34 -6.31 -37.93
CA SER A 305 -10.71 -6.69 -38.28
C SER A 305 -10.73 -7.46 -39.59
N GLY A 306 -11.47 -8.56 -39.64
CA GLY A 306 -11.52 -9.46 -40.78
C GLY A 306 -11.84 -10.91 -40.36
N PRO A 307 -11.41 -11.93 -41.14
CA PRO A 307 -10.41 -11.87 -42.22
C PRO A 307 -10.96 -11.42 -43.58
N ARG A 308 -12.28 -11.17 -43.71
CA ARG A 308 -12.90 -10.82 -45.01
C ARG A 308 -13.84 -9.62 -44.98
N THR A 309 -14.35 -9.24 -43.81
CA THR A 309 -15.23 -8.08 -43.60
C THR A 309 -14.91 -7.43 -42.28
#